data_AF-A0A6I6S4E5-F1
#
_entry.id   AF-A0A6I6S4E5-F1
#
_cell.length_a   1.000
_cell.length_b   1.000
_cell.length_c   1.000
_cell.angle_alpha   90.00
_cell.angle_beta   90.00
_cell.angle_gamma   90.00
#
_symmetry.space_group_name_H-M   'P 1'
#
loop_
_entity.id
_entity.type
_entity.pdbx_description
1 polymer ?
#
loop_
_entity_poly.entity_id
_entity_poly.type
_entity_poly.pdbx_seq_one_letter_code
_entity_poly.pdbx_strand_id
1 'polypeptide(L)'
;MLVEPQRIDAIDHQLVHQVLNRLYLRRRQIRHTLPERHDQRAHLRRRGSNGGGPAGFVPARYARRNEVERLIKRSKISRAVAACFDKSAYAFHGTVAFAAIPLWLRT
;
A
#
# COMPACT_ATOMS: atom_id res chain seq x y z
N MET A 1 -2.25 -24.14 -20.47
CA MET A 1 -2.44 -23.19 -19.36
C MET A 1 -1.16 -22.35 -19.24
N LEU A 2 -1.01 -21.34 -20.10
CA LEU A 2 0.20 -20.51 -20.16
C LEU A 2 0.06 -19.39 -19.13
N VAL A 3 0.92 -19.40 -18.12
CA VAL A 3 1.06 -18.30 -17.17
C VAL A 3 1.77 -17.16 -17.89
N GLU A 4 1.06 -16.06 -18.07
CA GLU A 4 1.54 -14.82 -18.72
C GLU A 4 2.90 -14.35 -18.16
N PRO A 5 3.97 -14.24 -18.97
CA PRO A 5 5.32 -13.88 -18.50
C PRO A 5 5.37 -12.47 -17.86
N GLN A 6 4.51 -11.55 -18.30
CA GLN A 6 4.37 -10.20 -17.71
C GLN A 6 4.03 -10.23 -16.21
N ARG A 7 3.41 -11.31 -15.73
CA ARG A 7 2.98 -11.45 -14.34
C ARG A 7 4.12 -11.79 -13.40
N ILE A 8 5.17 -12.47 -13.88
CA ILE A 8 6.31 -12.90 -13.05
C ILE A 8 7.22 -11.70 -12.75
N ASP A 9 7.51 -10.88 -13.76
CA ASP A 9 8.38 -9.69 -13.63
C ASP A 9 7.77 -8.63 -12.70
N ALA A 10 6.45 -8.42 -12.78
CA ALA A 10 5.72 -7.51 -11.89
C ALA A 10 5.69 -8.01 -10.43
N ILE A 11 5.68 -9.33 -10.23
CA ILE A 11 5.74 -9.94 -8.89
C ILE A 11 7.14 -9.75 -8.29
N ASP A 12 8.19 -9.91 -9.07
CA ASP A 12 9.59 -9.81 -8.62
C ASP A 12 9.98 -8.38 -8.23
N HIS A 13 9.59 -7.39 -9.03
CA HIS A 13 9.82 -5.97 -8.71
C HIS A 13 9.11 -5.55 -7.39
N GLN A 14 7.90 -6.07 -7.16
CA GLN A 14 7.16 -5.83 -5.92
C GLN A 14 7.77 -6.57 -4.71
N LEU A 15 8.38 -7.74 -4.94
CA LEU A 15 9.10 -8.53 -3.94
C LEU A 15 10.35 -7.79 -3.45
N VAL A 16 11.16 -7.28 -4.37
CA VAL A 16 12.38 -6.51 -4.07
C VAL A 16 12.07 -5.27 -3.25
N HIS A 17 11.04 -4.50 -3.64
CA HIS A 17 10.65 -3.28 -2.93
C HIS A 17 10.19 -3.54 -1.48
N GLN A 18 9.52 -4.66 -1.22
CA GLN A 18 9.08 -5.04 0.13
C GLN A 18 10.25 -5.44 1.03
N VAL A 19 11.21 -6.21 0.50
CA VAL A 19 12.41 -6.62 1.23
C VAL A 19 13.26 -5.41 1.59
N LEU A 20 13.51 -4.51 0.62
CA LEU A 20 14.27 -3.29 0.84
C LEU A 20 13.60 -2.34 1.85
N ASN A 21 12.28 -2.15 1.76
CA ASN A 21 11.55 -1.35 2.74
C ASN A 21 11.63 -1.94 4.15
N ARG A 22 11.50 -3.26 4.30
CA ARG A 22 11.61 -3.91 5.61
C ARG A 22 13.00 -3.76 6.21
N LEU A 23 14.05 -3.91 5.39
CA LEU A 23 15.44 -3.69 5.83
C LEU A 23 15.66 -2.23 6.26
N TYR A 24 15.15 -1.28 5.46
CA TYR A 24 15.22 0.14 5.78
C TYR A 24 14.52 0.50 7.11
N LEU A 25 13.29 0.01 7.30
CA LEU A 25 12.51 0.25 8.52
C LEU A 25 13.14 -0.41 9.76
N ARG A 26 13.69 -1.62 9.61
CA ARG A 26 14.43 -2.31 10.69
C ARG A 26 15.69 -1.54 11.09
N ARG A 27 16.47 -1.04 10.11
CA ARG A 27 17.66 -0.21 10.37
C ARG A 27 17.33 1.06 11.15
N ARG A 28 16.14 1.63 10.94
CA ARG A 28 15.66 2.83 11.65
C ARG A 28 14.87 2.53 12.92
N GLN A 29 14.76 1.26 13.34
CA GLN A 29 13.94 0.84 14.48
C GLN A 29 12.47 1.28 14.41
N ILE A 30 11.95 1.50 13.19
CA ILE A 30 10.56 1.90 12.98
C ILE A 30 9.70 0.63 12.98
N ARG A 31 8.73 0.56 13.91
CA ARG A 31 7.80 -0.57 14.01
C ARG A 31 6.89 -0.61 12.77
N HIS A 32 7.20 -1.51 11.83
CA HIS A 32 6.43 -1.66 10.60
C HIS A 32 5.11 -2.40 10.85
N THR A 33 3.99 -1.83 10.39
CA THR A 33 2.64 -2.43 10.44
C THR A 33 2.21 -3.00 9.07
N LEU A 34 3.18 -3.23 8.18
CA LEU A 34 2.91 -3.71 6.82
C LEU A 34 2.46 -5.18 6.86
N PRO A 35 1.31 -5.53 6.26
CA PRO A 35 0.89 -6.91 6.17
C PRO A 35 1.85 -7.67 5.25
N GLU A 36 2.09 -8.91 5.63
CA GLU A 36 2.75 -9.87 4.76
C GLU A 36 1.76 -10.34 3.69
N ARG A 37 2.24 -10.50 2.46
CA ARG A 37 1.43 -11.04 1.37
C ARG A 37 0.90 -12.42 1.75
N HIS A 38 -0.32 -12.74 1.33
CA HIS A 38 -0.96 -14.02 1.61
C HIS A 38 -0.10 -15.21 1.14
N ASP A 39 0.49 -15.10 -0.06
CA ASP A 39 1.31 -16.16 -0.65
C ASP A 39 2.65 -16.34 0.10
N GLN A 40 3.20 -15.24 0.62
CA GLN A 40 4.38 -15.29 1.48
C GLN A 40 4.05 -15.98 2.81
N ARG A 41 2.91 -15.68 3.44
CA ARG A 41 2.47 -16.40 4.64
C ARG A 41 2.32 -17.90 4.39
N ALA A 42 1.76 -18.29 3.24
CA ALA A 42 1.65 -19.70 2.86
C ALA A 42 3.02 -20.35 2.64
N HIS A 43 4.00 -19.61 2.14
CA HIS A 43 5.39 -20.07 1.98
C HIS A 43 6.13 -20.16 3.32
N LEU A 44 5.91 -19.21 4.23
CA LEU A 44 6.49 -19.24 5.57
C LEU A 44 5.92 -20.39 6.42
N ARG A 45 4.61 -20.65 6.31
CA ARG A 45 3.97 -21.83 6.92
C ARG A 45 4.59 -23.14 6.40
N ARG A 46 4.90 -23.20 5.10
CA ARG A 46 5.59 -24.36 4.49
C ARG A 46 7.04 -24.53 4.97
N ARG A 47 7.69 -23.45 5.41
CA ARG A 47 9.08 -23.47 5.91
C ARG A 47 9.21 -23.81 7.40
N GLY A 48 8.10 -23.94 8.13
CA GLY A 48 8.11 -24.31 9.56
C GLY A 48 8.90 -23.32 10.42
N SER A 49 9.58 -23.82 11.46
CA SER A 49 10.39 -23.03 12.41
C SER A 49 11.50 -22.20 11.76
N ASN A 50 12.02 -22.63 10.61
CA ASN A 50 13.03 -21.90 9.83
C ASN A 50 12.45 -20.74 9.00
N GLY A 51 11.12 -20.63 8.89
CA GLY A 51 10.45 -19.55 8.18
C GLY A 51 10.43 -18.22 8.94
N GLY A 52 10.72 -18.23 10.24
CA GLY A 52 10.50 -17.07 11.11
C GLY A 52 9.01 -16.82 11.36
N GLY A 53 8.69 -16.33 12.56
CA GLY A 53 7.31 -15.98 12.91
C GLY A 53 6.79 -14.79 12.10
N PRO A 54 5.47 -14.72 11.82
CA PRO A 54 4.89 -13.56 11.15
C PRO A 54 5.21 -12.32 11.97
N ALA A 55 5.79 -11.31 11.32
CA ALA A 55 6.07 -10.02 11.96
C ALA A 55 4.81 -9.49 12.64
N GLY A 56 4.93 -8.90 13.84
CA GLY A 56 3.84 -8.45 14.72
C GLY A 56 2.86 -7.47 14.08
N PHE A 57 2.06 -7.99 13.17
CA PHE A 57 1.02 -7.31 12.44
C PHE A 57 -0.22 -7.31 13.33
N VAL A 58 -0.70 -6.11 13.68
CA VAL A 58 -1.95 -5.94 14.42
C VAL A 58 -3.05 -5.65 13.40
N PRO A 59 -3.93 -6.63 13.08
CA PRO A 59 -4.95 -6.45 12.04
C PRO A 59 -5.90 -5.29 12.36
N ALA A 60 -6.20 -5.07 13.63
CA ALA A 60 -7.08 -3.99 14.08
C ALA A 60 -6.58 -2.60 13.67
N ARG A 61 -5.26 -2.36 13.71
CA ARG A 61 -4.66 -1.09 13.27
C ARG A 61 -4.68 -0.92 11.76
N TYR A 62 -4.81 -2.02 11.01
CA TYR A 62 -4.76 -2.04 9.55
C TYR A 62 -6.14 -2.09 8.89
N ALA A 63 -7.21 -2.39 9.65
CA ALA A 63 -8.55 -2.65 9.13
C ALA A 63 -9.11 -1.51 8.26
N ARG A 64 -8.94 -0.25 8.70
CA ARG A 64 -9.47 0.93 7.98
C ARG A 64 -8.58 1.43 6.85
N ARG A 65 -7.43 0.80 6.59
CA ARG A 65 -6.52 1.25 5.52
C ARG A 65 -7.18 1.12 4.14
N ASN A 66 -7.95 0.06 3.92
CA ASN A 66 -8.64 -0.16 2.64
C ASN A 66 -9.66 0.96 2.33
N GLU A 67 -10.29 1.54 3.34
CA GLU A 67 -11.18 2.70 3.17
C GLU A 67 -10.39 3.92 2.69
N VAL A 68 -9.27 4.22 3.34
CA VAL A 68 -8.38 5.32 2.96
C VAL A 68 -7.79 5.12 1.56
N GLU A 69 -7.35 3.90 1.22
CA GLU A 69 -6.81 3.60 -0.10
C GLU A 69 -7.87 3.73 -1.20
N ARG A 70 -9.10 3.27 -0.96
CA ARG A 70 -10.22 3.44 -1.90
C ARG A 70 -10.57 4.91 -2.08
N LEU A 71 -10.59 5.68 -1.00
CA LEU A 71 -10.82 7.12 -1.02
C LEU A 71 -9.76 7.82 -1.87
N ILE A 72 -8.47 7.60 -1.58
CA ILE A 72 -7.35 8.19 -2.34
C ILE A 72 -7.40 7.78 -3.81
N LYS A 73 -7.66 6.50 -4.10
CA LYS A 73 -7.78 6.00 -5.47
C LYS A 73 -8.90 6.70 -6.22
N ARG A 74 -10.03 6.95 -5.56
CA ARG A 74 -11.18 7.65 -6.15
C ARG A 74 -10.91 9.15 -6.31
N SER A 75 -10.27 9.80 -5.34
CA SER A 75 -9.84 11.20 -5.46
C SER A 75 -8.89 11.40 -6.64
N LYS A 76 -8.02 10.43 -6.92
CA LYS A 76 -7.09 10.46 -8.08
C LYS A 76 -7.77 10.30 -9.44
N ILE A 77 -9.07 10.03 -9.52
CA ILE A 77 -9.82 10.14 -10.78
C ILE A 77 -9.88 11.62 -11.23
N SER A 78 -9.85 12.56 -10.28
CA SER A 78 -9.71 13.98 -10.60
C SER A 78 -8.32 14.27 -11.15
N ARG A 79 -8.26 14.81 -12.38
CA ARG A 79 -7.01 15.25 -13.00
C ARG A 79 -6.31 16.34 -12.17
N ALA A 80 -7.06 17.23 -11.53
CA ALA A 80 -6.51 18.28 -10.68
C ALA A 80 -5.75 17.70 -9.47
N VAL A 81 -6.27 16.63 -8.86
CA VAL A 81 -5.60 15.92 -7.76
C VAL A 81 -4.44 15.07 -8.27
N ALA A 82 -4.59 14.40 -9.41
CA ALA A 82 -3.57 13.51 -9.96
C ALA A 82 -2.33 14.26 -10.47
N ALA A 83 -2.53 15.42 -11.10
CA ALA A 83 -1.46 16.25 -11.67
C ALA A 83 -1.00 17.36 -10.71
N CYS A 84 -1.44 17.36 -9.46
CA CYS A 84 -1.26 18.45 -8.52
C CYS A 84 0.24 18.72 -8.26
N PHE A 85 0.81 19.68 -8.99
CA PHE A 85 2.17 20.21 -8.79
C PHE A 85 2.17 21.46 -7.90
N ASP A 86 1.13 21.60 -7.07
CA ASP A 86 1.00 22.72 -6.15
C ASP A 86 2.20 22.76 -5.20
N LYS A 87 2.95 23.86 -5.26
CA LYS A 87 4.11 24.10 -4.38
C LYS A 87 3.70 24.40 -2.94
N SER A 88 2.46 24.86 -2.75
CA SER A 88 1.91 25.27 -1.45
C SER A 88 0.93 24.22 -0.94
N ALA A 89 1.13 23.77 0.30
CA ALA A 89 0.24 22.81 0.95
C ALA A 89 -1.23 23.30 0.99
N TYR A 90 -1.45 24.61 1.16
CA TYR A 90 -2.79 25.20 1.15
C TYR A 90 -3.52 25.00 -0.19
N ALA A 91 -2.84 25.23 -1.32
CA ALA A 91 -3.41 25.03 -2.65
C ALA A 91 -3.74 23.55 -2.89
N PHE A 92 -2.82 22.66 -2.51
CA PHE A 92 -3.05 21.21 -2.56
C PHE A 92 -4.28 20.79 -1.75
N HIS A 93 -4.40 21.28 -0.51
CA HIS A 93 -5.55 21.00 0.36
C HIS A 93 -6.86 21.50 -0.24
N GLY A 94 -6.86 22.70 -0.83
CA GLY A 94 -8.02 23.23 -1.55
C GLY A 94 -8.45 22.32 -2.70
N THR A 95 -7.51 21.92 -3.55
CA THR A 95 -7.76 21.01 -4.68
C THR A 95 -8.33 19.66 -4.22
N VAL A 96 -7.79 19.10 -3.14
CA VAL A 96 -8.31 17.85 -2.55
C VAL A 96 -9.71 18.04 -1.98
N ALA A 97 -9.98 19.16 -1.29
CA ALA A 97 -11.30 19.45 -0.74
C ALA A 97 -12.35 19.62 -1.86
N PHE A 98 -12.02 20.35 -2.92
CA PHE A 98 -12.88 20.48 -4.10
C PHE A 98 -13.17 19.12 -4.75
N ALA A 99 -12.16 18.27 -4.91
CA ALA A 99 -12.35 16.93 -5.46
C ALA A 99 -13.13 15.98 -4.53
N ALA A 100 -13.17 16.27 -3.22
CA ALA A 100 -13.96 15.50 -2.27
C ALA A 100 -15.46 15.84 -2.34
N ILE A 101 -15.85 17.07 -2.69
CA ILE A 101 -17.28 17.48 -2.80
C ILE A 101 -18.11 16.52 -3.69
N PRO A 102 -17.74 16.27 -4.97
CA PRO A 102 -18.52 15.36 -5.82
C PRO A 102 -18.45 13.90 -5.35
N LEU A 103 -17.43 13.54 -4.56
CA LEU A 103 -17.35 12.23 -3.95
C LEU A 103 -18.40 12.09 -2.82
N TRP A 104 -18.51 13.11 -1.96
CA TRP A 104 -19.50 13.14 -0.88
C TRP A 104 -20.93 13.17 -1.40
N LEU A 105 -21.20 13.93 -2.46
CA LEU A 105 -22.53 14.02 -3.07
C LEU A 105 -22.98 12.75 -3.82
N ARG A 106 -22.04 11.84 -4.11
CA ARG A 106 -22.29 10.59 -4.84
C ARG A 106 -22.38 9.38 -3.91
N THR A 107 -22.20 9.59 -2.60
CA THR A 107 -22.44 8.59 -1.56
C THR A 107 -23.92 8.53 -1.23
#